data_AF-A0A9E2P7F0-F1
#
_entry.id   AF-A0A9E2P7F0-F1
#
_cell.length_a   1.000
_cell.length_b   1.000
_cell.length_c   1.000
_cell.angle_alpha   90.00
_cell.angle_beta   90.00
_cell.angle_gamma   90.00
#
_symmetry.space_group_name_H-M   'P 1'
#
loop_
_entity.id
_entity.type
_entity.pdbx_description
1 polymer ?
#
loop_
_entity_poly.entity_id
_entity_poly.type
_entity_poly.pdbx_seq_one_letter_code
_entity_poly.pdbx_strand_id
1 'polypeptide(L)'
;MITLEHAYILVGLMFLGFAILTLRDSDHSTRIRSALFWGLIAVSMLFGSYLGGLGNGLLILALVALGGLKKLGVGQPSTTTLEERRGSAIRRRNALFIPALIVPLIAVGGTLAAKHTDVGAWLISSTQTTLIALGLGCILALIAAMVWLRPPVMAPVQEGRRLMDSIGWAALLPQMLASLGAVFLAADVGGVVGELVTRAVPMSSPLLAVAAYCLGMA
;
A
#
# COMPACT_ATOMS: atom_id res chain seq x y z
N MET A 1 -14.33 18.36 -0.13
CA MET A 1 -13.38 17.61 -0.96
C MET A 1 -12.60 16.63 -0.11
N ILE A 2 -12.56 15.36 -0.51
CA ILE A 2 -11.66 14.37 0.09
C ILE A 2 -10.27 14.65 -0.49
N THR A 3 -9.29 14.82 0.40
CA THR A 3 -7.89 15.07 0.04
C THR A 3 -7.03 13.84 0.31
N LEU A 4 -5.80 13.85 -0.20
CA LEU A 4 -4.81 12.81 0.07
C LEU A 4 -4.54 12.59 1.57
N GLU A 5 -4.62 13.65 2.37
CA GLU A 5 -4.41 13.59 3.82
C GLU A 5 -5.42 12.66 4.50
N HIS A 6 -6.66 12.60 4.02
CA HIS A 6 -7.66 11.67 4.53
C HIS A 6 -7.27 10.21 4.25
N ALA A 7 -6.68 9.94 3.08
CA ALA A 7 -6.17 8.61 2.74
C ALA A 7 -4.98 8.24 3.64
N TYR A 8 -4.06 9.17 3.91
CA TYR A 8 -2.97 8.95 4.86
C TYR A 8 -3.47 8.69 6.29
N ILE A 9 -4.47 9.43 6.75
CA ILE A 9 -5.09 9.18 8.06
C ILE A 9 -5.71 7.79 8.11
N LEU A 10 -6.48 7.40 7.10
CA LEU A 10 -7.11 6.08 7.03
C LEU A 10 -6.07 4.94 7.09
N VAL A 11 -5.04 5.02 6.25
CA VAL A 11 -3.97 4.01 6.20
C VAL A 11 -3.15 4.02 7.50
N GLY A 12 -2.88 5.19 8.06
CA GLY A 12 -2.19 5.34 9.34
C GLY A 12 -2.96 4.71 10.51
N LEU A 13 -4.28 4.93 10.60
CA LEU A 13 -5.15 4.28 11.58
C LEU A 13 -5.21 2.76 11.38
N MET A 14 -5.19 2.29 10.13
CA MET A 14 -5.14 0.86 9.83
C MET A 14 -3.84 0.23 10.36
N PHE A 15 -2.68 0.82 10.06
CA PHE A 15 -1.39 0.34 10.58
C PHE A 15 -1.27 0.49 12.09
N LEU A 16 -1.89 1.51 12.69
CA LEU A 16 -1.97 1.65 14.14
C LEU A 16 -2.79 0.49 14.75
N GLY A 17 -3.91 0.13 14.11
CA GLY A 17 -4.69 -1.05 14.47
C GLY A 17 -3.86 -2.33 14.39
N PHE A 18 -3.05 -2.51 13.35
CA PHE A 18 -2.13 -3.64 13.22
C PHE A 18 -1.10 -3.64 14.35
N ALA A 19 -0.46 -2.51 14.63
CA ALA A 19 0.52 -2.38 15.71
C ALA A 19 -0.06 -2.74 17.08
N ILE A 20 -1.27 -2.25 17.41
CA ILE A 20 -1.95 -2.54 18.68
C ILE A 20 -2.33 -4.01 18.78
N LEU A 21 -2.89 -4.59 17.72
CA LEU A 21 -3.24 -6.01 17.71
C LEU A 21 -1.99 -6.88 17.83
N THR A 22 -0.91 -6.53 17.14
CA THR A 22 0.38 -7.22 17.27
C THR A 22 0.87 -7.14 18.69
N LEU A 23 0.86 -5.97 19.33
CA LEU A 23 1.33 -5.83 20.70
C LEU A 23 0.51 -6.63 21.72
N ARG A 24 -0.78 -6.86 21.44
CA ARG A 24 -1.69 -7.65 22.30
C ARG A 24 -1.62 -9.16 22.07
N ASP A 25 -1.02 -9.61 20.99
CA ASP A 25 -0.93 -11.02 20.63
C ASP A 25 0.24 -11.70 21.34
N SER A 26 -0.05 -12.49 22.38
CA SER A 26 0.95 -13.21 23.19
C SER A 26 1.71 -14.27 22.40
N ASP A 27 1.10 -14.83 21.36
CA ASP A 27 1.66 -15.94 20.60
C ASP A 27 2.60 -15.45 19.48
N HIS A 28 2.73 -14.12 19.34
CA HIS A 28 3.58 -13.49 18.35
C HIS A 28 5.07 -13.53 18.76
N SER A 29 5.85 -14.38 18.09
CA SER A 29 7.29 -14.59 18.36
C SER A 29 8.15 -13.31 18.34
N THR A 30 7.76 -12.29 17.57
CA THR A 30 8.49 -11.00 17.47
C THR A 30 7.62 -9.81 17.80
N ARG A 31 6.68 -9.99 18.74
CA ARG A 31 5.61 -9.06 19.11
C ARG A 31 6.02 -7.58 19.15
N ILE A 32 7.02 -7.28 19.98
CA ILE A 32 7.44 -5.90 20.25
C ILE A 32 8.03 -5.27 18.99
N ARG A 33 8.87 -6.00 18.25
CA ARG A 33 9.52 -5.50 17.04
C ARG A 33 8.53 -5.24 15.92
N SER A 34 7.60 -6.18 15.69
CA SER A 34 6.60 -6.06 14.63
C SER A 34 5.58 -4.96 14.97
N ALA A 35 5.16 -4.85 16.25
CA ALA A 35 4.33 -3.74 16.70
C ALA A 35 5.04 -2.38 16.54
N LEU A 36 6.32 -2.29 16.89
CA LEU A 36 7.11 -1.07 16.73
C LEU A 36 7.27 -0.70 15.24
N PHE A 37 7.52 -1.69 14.38
CA PHE A 37 7.65 -1.49 12.94
C PHE A 37 6.35 -0.94 12.34
N TRP A 38 5.21 -1.61 12.57
CA TRP A 38 3.90 -1.12 12.09
C TRP A 38 3.50 0.21 12.74
N GLY A 39 3.86 0.41 14.01
CA GLY A 39 3.64 1.66 14.73
C GLY A 39 4.41 2.83 14.13
N LEU A 40 5.66 2.64 13.72
CA LEU A 40 6.44 3.67 13.05
C LEU A 40 5.87 4.01 11.67
N ILE A 41 5.39 3.01 10.92
CA ILE A 41 4.66 3.27 9.66
C ILE A 41 3.38 4.08 9.93
N ALA A 42 2.62 3.71 10.96
CA ALA A 42 1.44 4.46 11.36
C ALA A 42 1.76 5.92 11.73
N VAL A 43 2.83 6.15 12.51
CA VAL A 43 3.30 7.50 12.86
C VAL A 43 3.71 8.28 11.61
N SER A 44 4.41 7.64 10.67
CA SER A 44 4.80 8.28 9.41
C SER A 44 3.58 8.75 8.60
N MET A 45 2.53 7.93 8.54
CA MET A 45 1.32 8.26 7.78
C MET A 45 0.44 9.29 8.51
N LEU A 46 0.32 9.22 9.83
CA LEU A 46 -0.52 10.13 10.62
C LEU A 46 0.13 11.50 10.85
N PHE A 47 1.43 11.51 11.10
CA PHE A 47 2.15 12.71 11.56
C PHE A 47 3.24 13.17 10.60
N GLY A 48 3.42 12.53 9.44
CA GLY A 48 4.50 12.83 8.51
C GLY A 48 4.60 14.30 8.09
N SER A 49 3.47 14.98 7.91
CA SER A 49 3.42 16.42 7.60
C SER A 49 3.94 17.31 8.74
N TYR A 50 3.84 16.85 9.98
CA TYR A 50 4.24 17.60 11.19
C TYR A 50 5.68 17.32 11.63
N LEU A 51 6.29 16.21 11.18
CA LEU A 51 7.63 15.78 11.63
C LEU A 51 8.79 16.53 10.95
N GLY A 52 8.53 17.26 9.86
CA GLY A 52 9.57 17.93 9.07
C GLY A 52 10.56 16.96 8.40
N GLY A 53 11.57 17.50 7.70
CA GLY A 53 12.53 16.68 6.96
C GLY A 53 13.39 15.78 7.86
N LEU A 54 13.93 16.33 8.95
CA LEU A 54 14.77 15.58 9.89
C LEU A 54 14.00 14.48 10.62
N GLY A 55 12.79 14.76 11.10
CA GLY A 55 11.97 13.78 11.81
C GLY A 55 11.56 12.62 10.91
N ASN A 56 11.13 12.90 9.68
CA ASN A 56 10.84 11.86 8.69
C ASN A 56 12.09 11.05 8.33
N GLY A 57 13.25 11.70 8.21
CA GLY A 57 14.53 11.01 7.97
C GLY A 57 14.89 10.03 9.08
N LEU A 58 14.84 10.48 10.34
CA LEU A 58 15.09 9.62 11.51
C LEU A 58 14.10 8.46 11.60
N LEU A 59 12.83 8.72 11.29
CA LEU A 59 11.78 7.68 11.27
C LEU A 59 12.11 6.60 10.24
N ILE A 60 12.49 6.98 9.01
CA ILE A 60 12.87 6.04 7.97
C ILE A 60 14.12 5.24 8.38
N LEU A 61 15.12 5.89 8.96
CA LEU A 61 16.31 5.18 9.47
C LEU A 61 15.94 4.14 10.54
N ALA A 62 15.01 4.47 11.44
CA ALA A 62 14.51 3.53 12.44
C ALA A 62 13.76 2.36 11.79
N LEU A 63 12.92 2.60 10.77
CA LEU A 63 12.24 1.56 10.01
C LEU A 63 13.23 0.63 9.30
N VAL A 64 14.26 1.18 8.66
CA VAL A 64 15.31 0.41 7.98
C VAL A 64 16.11 -0.42 8.98
N ALA A 65 16.49 0.16 10.12
CA ALA A 65 17.17 -0.57 11.18
C ALA A 65 16.32 -1.75 11.67
N LEU A 66 15.04 -1.52 11.99
CA LEU A 66 14.13 -2.58 12.42
C LEU A 66 13.91 -3.66 11.36
N GLY A 67 13.77 -3.27 10.09
CA GLY A 67 13.65 -4.18 8.96
C GLY A 67 14.91 -5.03 8.73
N GLY A 68 16.10 -4.46 8.95
CA GLY A 68 17.38 -5.13 8.76
C GLY A 68 17.84 -6.02 9.93
N LEU A 69 17.37 -5.76 11.15
CA LEU A 69 17.88 -6.40 12.37
C LEU A 69 17.45 -7.87 12.60
N LYS A 70 16.39 -8.38 11.92
CA LYS A 70 15.96 -9.80 11.78
C LYS A 70 14.51 -9.88 11.25
N LYS A 71 14.08 -11.06 10.78
CA LYS A 71 12.73 -11.32 10.23
C LYS A 71 11.62 -10.80 11.17
N LEU A 72 10.71 -9.99 10.62
CA LEU A 72 9.40 -9.76 11.23
C LEU A 72 8.65 -11.09 11.27
N GLY A 73 7.95 -11.33 12.38
CA GLY A 73 7.23 -12.58 12.61
C GLY A 73 5.84 -12.49 12.02
N VAL A 74 5.24 -13.64 11.76
CA VAL A 74 3.84 -13.72 11.33
C VAL A 74 2.99 -14.11 12.54
N GLY A 75 2.03 -13.25 12.89
CA GLY A 75 1.02 -13.62 13.88
C GLY A 75 0.18 -14.80 13.40
N GLN A 76 -0.26 -15.64 14.34
CA GLN A 76 -1.20 -16.72 14.07
C GLN A 76 -2.56 -16.42 14.70
N PRO A 77 -3.27 -15.35 14.27
CA PRO A 77 -4.59 -15.08 14.79
C PRO A 77 -5.53 -16.25 14.48
N SER A 78 -6.40 -16.59 15.44
CA SER A 78 -7.44 -17.59 15.23
C SER A 78 -8.33 -17.16 14.06
N THR A 79 -8.33 -17.97 13.01
CA THR A 79 -9.06 -17.70 11.78
C THR A 79 -9.88 -18.94 11.40
N THR A 80 -10.84 -18.76 10.50
CA THR A 80 -11.69 -19.85 9.99
C THR A 80 -10.85 -21.02 9.50
N THR A 81 -11.32 -22.24 9.77
CA THR A 81 -10.60 -23.44 9.38
C THR A 81 -10.59 -23.60 7.85
N LEU A 82 -9.65 -24.38 7.33
CA LEU A 82 -9.55 -24.62 5.89
C LEU A 82 -10.85 -25.26 5.33
N GLU A 83 -11.53 -26.09 6.13
CA GLU A 83 -12.79 -26.72 5.77
C GLU A 83 -13.95 -25.73 5.72
N GLU A 84 -14.06 -24.82 6.70
CA GLU A 84 -15.06 -23.74 6.70
C GLU A 84 -14.89 -22.80 5.50
N ARG A 85 -13.63 -22.49 5.14
CA ARG A 85 -13.30 -21.69 3.96
C ARG A 85 -13.72 -22.39 2.68
N ARG A 86 -13.44 -23.69 2.54
CA ARG A 86 -13.87 -24.51 1.40
C ARG A 86 -15.39 -24.58 1.29
N GLY A 87 -16.09 -24.85 2.39
CA GLY A 87 -17.56 -24.90 2.40
C GLY A 87 -18.19 -23.56 2.03
N SER A 88 -17.61 -22.44 2.50
CA SER A 88 -18.07 -21.09 2.14
C SER A 88 -17.76 -20.74 0.68
N ALA A 89 -16.61 -21.16 0.15
CA ALA A 89 -16.26 -20.98 -1.25
C ALA A 89 -17.22 -21.74 -2.19
N ILE A 90 -17.58 -22.98 -1.85
CA ILE A 90 -18.54 -23.78 -2.64
C ILE A 90 -19.93 -23.13 -2.64
N ARG A 91 -20.38 -22.59 -1.50
CA ARG A 91 -21.68 -21.91 -1.39
C ARG A 91 -21.74 -20.62 -2.21
N ARG A 92 -20.68 -19.82 -2.18
CA ARG A 92 -20.68 -18.46 -2.78
C ARG A 92 -20.09 -18.43 -4.20
N ARG A 93 -19.33 -19.45 -4.61
CA ARG A 93 -18.72 -19.60 -5.94
C ARG A 93 -18.05 -18.29 -6.40
N ASN A 94 -18.24 -17.91 -7.66
CA ASN A 94 -17.66 -16.73 -8.27
C ASN A 94 -18.18 -15.41 -7.71
N ALA A 95 -19.29 -15.41 -6.95
CA ALA A 95 -19.81 -14.16 -6.37
C ALA A 95 -18.83 -13.55 -5.34
N LEU A 96 -17.86 -14.32 -4.82
CA LEU A 96 -16.76 -13.79 -3.99
C LEU A 96 -15.90 -12.74 -4.71
N PHE A 97 -15.94 -12.69 -6.05
CA PHE A 97 -15.28 -11.63 -6.82
C PHE A 97 -16.02 -10.30 -6.79
N ILE A 98 -17.29 -10.24 -6.38
CA ILE A 98 -18.08 -9.00 -6.40
C ILE A 98 -17.40 -7.91 -5.57
N PRO A 99 -17.04 -8.13 -4.28
CA PRO A 99 -16.30 -7.12 -3.52
C PRO A 99 -14.96 -6.73 -4.15
N ALA A 100 -14.24 -7.68 -4.76
CA ALA A 100 -12.97 -7.41 -5.41
C ALA A 100 -13.13 -6.52 -6.65
N LEU A 101 -14.23 -6.68 -7.42
CA LEU A 101 -14.54 -5.89 -8.61
C LEU A 101 -15.02 -4.47 -8.28
N ILE A 102 -15.58 -4.24 -7.10
CA ILE A 102 -15.97 -2.89 -6.65
C ILE A 102 -14.75 -1.96 -6.67
N VAL A 103 -13.58 -2.43 -6.24
CA VAL A 103 -12.37 -1.62 -6.15
C VAL A 103 -11.96 -1.01 -7.50
N PRO A 104 -11.69 -1.78 -8.58
CA PRO A 104 -11.32 -1.21 -9.88
C PRO A 104 -12.45 -0.43 -10.53
N LEU A 105 -13.71 -0.85 -10.36
CA LEU A 105 -14.86 -0.12 -10.92
C LEU A 105 -14.99 1.28 -10.33
N ILE A 106 -14.86 1.41 -9.00
CA ILE A 106 -14.91 2.71 -8.32
C ILE A 106 -13.64 3.52 -8.60
N ALA A 107 -12.46 2.90 -8.67
CA ALA A 107 -11.23 3.61 -8.99
C ALA A 107 -11.28 4.23 -10.40
N VAL A 108 -11.65 3.45 -11.42
CA VAL A 108 -11.76 3.93 -12.81
C VAL A 108 -12.95 4.89 -12.95
N GLY A 109 -14.13 4.49 -12.48
CA GLY A 109 -15.34 5.29 -12.57
C GLY A 109 -15.23 6.61 -11.83
N GLY A 110 -14.67 6.61 -10.61
CA GLY A 110 -14.43 7.80 -9.82
C GLY A 110 -13.41 8.75 -10.46
N THR A 111 -12.34 8.21 -11.06
CA THR A 111 -11.37 9.02 -11.80
C THR A 111 -11.99 9.67 -13.05
N LEU A 112 -12.79 8.91 -13.81
CA LEU A 112 -13.47 9.44 -14.98
C LEU A 112 -14.54 10.47 -14.62
N ALA A 113 -15.31 10.22 -13.56
CA ALA A 113 -16.33 11.14 -13.07
C ALA A 113 -15.72 12.44 -12.57
N ALA A 114 -14.62 12.39 -11.80
CA ALA A 114 -13.94 13.59 -11.33
C ALA A 114 -13.35 14.44 -12.47
N LYS A 115 -12.97 13.82 -13.60
CA LYS A 115 -12.44 14.52 -14.76
C LYS A 115 -13.53 15.13 -15.68
N HIS A 116 -14.71 14.52 -15.76
CA HIS A 116 -15.73 14.88 -16.75
C HIS A 116 -17.05 15.39 -16.16
N THR A 117 -17.20 15.41 -14.83
CA THR A 117 -18.42 15.90 -14.17
C THR A 117 -18.10 16.89 -13.06
N ASP A 118 -18.90 17.97 -12.96
CA ASP A 118 -18.74 19.01 -11.94
C ASP A 118 -18.96 18.47 -10.51
N VAL A 119 -19.81 17.45 -10.37
CA VAL A 119 -20.07 16.77 -9.08
C VAL A 119 -18.85 15.97 -8.61
N GLY A 120 -18.16 15.29 -9.52
CA GLY A 120 -16.94 14.54 -9.21
C GLY A 120 -15.78 15.47 -8.84
N ALA A 121 -15.65 16.60 -9.55
CA ALA A 121 -14.65 17.63 -9.27
C ALA A 121 -14.85 18.31 -7.90
N TRP A 122 -16.11 18.41 -7.42
CA TRP A 122 -16.41 18.94 -6.09
C TRP A 122 -16.09 17.95 -4.95
N LEU A 123 -16.25 16.65 -5.19
CA LEU A 123 -16.08 15.61 -4.16
C LEU A 123 -14.62 15.16 -4.00
N ILE A 124 -13.86 15.04 -5.09
CA ILE A 124 -12.49 14.51 -5.11
C ILE A 124 -11.51 15.62 -5.54
N SER A 125 -10.40 15.79 -4.81
CA SER A 125 -9.39 16.77 -5.23
C SER A 125 -8.81 16.45 -6.61
N SER A 126 -8.49 17.49 -7.38
CA SER A 126 -7.85 17.39 -8.71
C SER A 126 -6.45 16.76 -8.66
N THR A 127 -5.80 16.78 -7.49
CA THR A 127 -4.50 16.16 -7.26
C THR A 127 -4.67 14.70 -6.84
N GLN A 128 -4.04 13.78 -7.58
CA GLN A 128 -3.99 12.33 -7.28
C GLN A 128 -5.37 11.67 -7.11
N THR A 129 -6.34 12.12 -7.91
CA THR A 129 -7.74 11.65 -7.95
C THR A 129 -7.87 10.12 -7.95
N THR A 130 -7.02 9.42 -8.71
CA THR A 130 -7.04 7.96 -8.79
C THR A 130 -6.77 7.28 -7.46
N LEU A 131 -5.84 7.80 -6.64
CA LEU A 131 -5.53 7.23 -5.33
C LEU A 131 -6.69 7.41 -4.35
N ILE A 132 -7.36 8.56 -4.40
CA ILE A 132 -8.52 8.87 -3.58
C ILE A 132 -9.71 7.97 -3.99
N ALA A 133 -9.96 7.85 -5.29
CA ALA A 133 -10.99 6.96 -5.84
C ALA A 133 -10.73 5.49 -5.49
N LEU A 134 -9.46 5.05 -5.54
CA LEU A 134 -9.06 3.72 -5.09
C LEU A 134 -9.33 3.50 -3.60
N GLY A 135 -8.97 4.46 -2.75
CA GLY A 135 -9.24 4.40 -1.31
C GLY A 135 -10.74 4.29 -1.00
N LEU A 136 -11.56 5.08 -1.69
CA LEU A 136 -13.03 4.99 -1.61
C LEU A 136 -13.54 3.62 -2.09
N GLY A 137 -13.01 3.12 -3.20
CA GLY A 137 -13.32 1.78 -3.72
C GLY A 137 -13.03 0.68 -2.70
N CYS A 138 -11.90 0.76 -2.00
CA CYS A 138 -11.55 -0.17 -0.93
C CYS A 138 -12.52 -0.10 0.26
N ILE A 139 -12.92 1.09 0.69
CA ILE A 139 -13.90 1.26 1.78
C ILE A 139 -15.26 0.67 1.38
N LEU A 140 -15.75 0.99 0.18
CA LEU A 140 -17.03 0.48 -0.31
C LEU A 140 -17.01 -1.04 -0.50
N ALA A 141 -15.92 -1.58 -1.05
CA ALA A 141 -15.70 -3.01 -1.17
C ALA A 141 -15.71 -3.70 0.20
N LEU A 142 -15.06 -3.10 1.20
CA LEU A 142 -15.04 -3.60 2.57
C LEU A 142 -16.44 -3.58 3.18
N ILE A 143 -17.19 -2.48 3.05
CA ILE A 143 -18.57 -2.38 3.55
C ILE A 143 -19.46 -3.44 2.88
N ALA A 144 -19.39 -3.57 1.56
CA ALA A 144 -20.15 -4.58 0.81
C ALA A 144 -19.79 -6.00 1.29
N ALA A 145 -18.51 -6.29 1.50
CA ALA A 145 -18.04 -7.55 2.06
C ALA A 145 -18.59 -7.76 3.48
N MET A 146 -18.55 -6.75 4.36
CA MET A 146 -19.05 -6.85 5.73
C MET A 146 -20.56 -7.10 5.77
N VAL A 147 -21.36 -6.42 4.94
CA VAL A 147 -22.82 -6.58 4.88
C VAL A 147 -23.22 -7.96 4.34
N TRP A 148 -22.48 -8.45 3.35
CA TRP A 148 -22.83 -9.69 2.65
C TRP A 148 -22.22 -10.95 3.28
N LEU A 149 -20.98 -10.89 3.76
CA LEU A 149 -20.31 -12.01 4.44
C LEU A 149 -20.66 -12.07 5.92
N ARG A 150 -20.98 -10.92 6.53
CA ARG A 150 -21.24 -10.76 7.97
C ARG A 150 -20.17 -11.42 8.86
N PRO A 151 -18.87 -11.21 8.60
CA PRO A 151 -17.83 -11.71 9.47
C PRO A 151 -17.81 -10.90 10.79
N PRO A 152 -17.05 -11.36 11.81
CA PRO A 152 -16.79 -10.57 13.00
C PRO A 152 -16.19 -9.19 12.65
N VAL A 153 -16.53 -8.15 13.40
CA VAL A 153 -16.14 -6.75 13.12
C VAL A 153 -14.61 -6.58 13.05
N MET A 154 -13.86 -7.37 13.81
CA MET A 154 -12.39 -7.32 13.82
C MET A 154 -11.72 -8.16 12.72
N ALA A 155 -12.48 -8.96 11.97
CA ALA A 155 -11.92 -9.87 10.96
C ALA A 155 -11.10 -9.14 9.87
N PRO A 156 -11.53 -7.98 9.32
CA PRO A 156 -10.74 -7.28 8.30
C PRO A 156 -9.38 -6.80 8.83
N VAL A 157 -9.35 -6.32 10.07
CA VAL A 157 -8.12 -5.79 10.68
C VAL A 157 -7.17 -6.94 11.03
N GLN A 158 -7.70 -8.06 11.55
CA GLN A 158 -6.89 -9.25 11.84
C GLN A 158 -6.32 -9.90 10.58
N GLU A 159 -7.13 -10.03 9.52
CA GLU A 159 -6.67 -10.61 8.26
C GLU A 159 -5.72 -9.67 7.52
N GLY A 160 -5.99 -8.36 7.54
CA GLY A 160 -5.09 -7.33 7.03
C GLY A 160 -3.73 -7.38 7.72
N ARG A 161 -3.72 -7.45 9.06
CA ARG A 161 -2.50 -7.63 9.84
C ARG A 161 -1.78 -8.92 9.45
N ARG A 162 -2.48 -10.06 9.37
CA ARG A 162 -1.88 -11.35 9.01
C ARG A 162 -1.21 -11.32 7.64
N LEU A 163 -1.88 -10.72 6.64
CA LEU A 163 -1.31 -10.51 5.31
C LEU A 163 -0.09 -9.61 5.38
N MET A 164 -0.18 -8.50 6.10
CA MET A 164 0.90 -7.53 6.22
C MET A 164 2.12 -8.09 6.96
N ASP A 165 1.92 -8.84 8.03
CA ASP A 165 2.97 -9.58 8.75
C ASP A 165 3.65 -10.61 7.82
N SER A 166 2.89 -11.25 6.92
CA SER A 166 3.44 -12.22 5.95
C SER A 166 4.32 -11.58 4.87
N ILE A 167 3.99 -10.35 4.47
CA ILE A 167 4.83 -9.53 3.59
C ILE A 167 6.05 -9.02 4.37
N GLY A 168 5.83 -8.63 5.63
CA GLY A 168 6.86 -8.13 6.54
C GLY A 168 7.46 -6.81 6.07
N TRP A 169 8.77 -6.67 6.25
CA TRP A 169 9.50 -5.42 5.95
C TRP A 169 9.45 -5.06 4.45
N ALA A 170 9.23 -6.05 3.58
CA ALA A 170 9.15 -5.86 2.14
C ALA A 170 8.00 -4.93 1.72
N ALA A 171 6.99 -4.74 2.59
CA ALA A 171 5.91 -3.79 2.37
C ALA A 171 6.43 -2.34 2.20
N LEU A 172 7.61 -2.02 2.74
CA LEU A 172 8.23 -0.70 2.63
C LEU A 172 9.03 -0.52 1.33
N LEU A 173 9.34 -1.60 0.59
CA LEU A 173 10.19 -1.55 -0.60
C LEU A 173 9.71 -0.54 -1.65
N PRO A 174 8.42 -0.49 -2.05
CA PRO A 174 7.96 0.49 -3.04
C PRO A 174 8.22 1.93 -2.60
N GLN A 175 8.04 2.24 -1.32
CA GLN A 175 8.31 3.57 -0.76
C GLN A 175 9.81 3.86 -0.73
N MET A 176 10.66 2.89 -0.37
CA MET A 176 12.11 3.06 -0.40
C MET A 176 12.65 3.27 -1.82
N LEU A 177 12.09 2.55 -2.81
CA LEU A 177 12.43 2.74 -4.22
C LEU A 177 12.01 4.11 -4.73
N ALA A 178 10.84 4.62 -4.31
CA ALA A 178 10.42 5.98 -4.64
C ALA A 178 11.38 7.03 -4.04
N SER A 179 11.78 6.88 -2.77
CA SER A 179 12.76 7.76 -2.14
C SER A 179 14.14 7.69 -2.81
N LEU A 180 14.60 6.49 -3.19
CA LEU A 180 15.86 6.31 -3.92
C LEU A 180 15.81 7.01 -5.28
N GLY A 181 14.69 6.90 -6.00
CA GLY A 181 14.47 7.60 -7.26
C GLY A 181 14.56 9.12 -7.10
N ALA A 182 13.98 9.67 -6.02
CA ALA A 182 14.09 11.10 -5.71
C ALA A 182 15.54 11.54 -5.43
N VAL A 183 16.32 10.71 -4.71
CA VAL A 183 17.75 10.97 -4.47
C VAL A 183 18.56 10.92 -5.77
N PHE A 184 18.31 9.93 -6.63
CA PHE A 184 18.97 9.83 -7.94
C PHE A 184 18.63 11.00 -8.86
N LEU A 185 17.39 11.48 -8.81
CA LEU A 185 16.98 12.68 -9.54
C LEU A 185 17.71 13.92 -9.01
N ALA A 186 17.80 14.08 -7.69
CA ALA A 186 18.50 15.22 -7.08
C ALA A 186 20.02 15.19 -7.31
N ALA A 187 20.61 14.00 -7.41
CA ALA A 187 22.03 13.80 -7.70
C ALA A 187 22.36 13.80 -9.22
N ASP A 188 21.37 14.07 -10.08
CA ASP A 188 21.47 14.05 -11.54
C ASP A 188 22.08 12.75 -12.12
N VAL A 189 21.81 11.62 -11.45
CA VAL A 189 22.24 10.30 -11.94
C VAL A 189 21.58 9.98 -13.29
N GLY A 190 20.35 10.48 -13.50
CA GLY A 190 19.62 10.30 -14.75
C GLY A 190 20.33 10.90 -15.96
N GLY A 191 20.91 12.10 -15.82
CA GLY A 191 21.70 12.74 -16.88
C GLY A 191 22.93 11.93 -17.25
N VAL A 192 23.72 11.52 -16.26
CA VAL A 192 24.95 10.72 -16.45
C VAL A 192 24.65 9.37 -17.11
N VAL A 193 23.62 8.65 -16.63
CA VAL A 193 23.21 7.36 -17.20
C VAL A 193 22.68 7.56 -18.62
N GLY A 194 21.90 8.61 -18.87
CA GLY A 194 21.40 8.95 -20.21
C GLY A 194 22.53 9.21 -21.21
N GLU A 195 23.58 9.93 -20.81
CA GLU A 195 24.75 10.17 -21.66
C GLU A 195 25.51 8.87 -21.97
N LEU A 196 25.72 8.02 -20.96
CA LEU A 196 26.36 6.71 -21.14
C LEU A 196 25.58 5.81 -22.11
N VAL A 197 24.26 5.75 -21.95
CA VAL A 197 23.38 4.92 -22.81
C VAL A 197 23.34 5.48 -24.22
N THR A 198 23.24 6.79 -24.41
CA THR A 198 23.20 7.41 -25.75
C THR A 198 24.53 7.30 -26.51
N ARG A 199 25.66 7.13 -25.81
CA ARG A 199 26.95 6.76 -26.44
C ARG A 199 27.00 5.30 -26.90
N ALA A 200 26.34 4.39 -26.19
CA ALA A 200 26.35 2.96 -26.48
C ALA A 200 25.25 2.53 -27.48
N VAL A 201 24.08 3.18 -27.42
CA VAL A 201 22.91 2.89 -28.24
C VAL A 201 22.51 4.16 -29.00
N PRO A 202 22.62 4.18 -30.34
CA PRO A 202 22.20 5.33 -31.12
C PRO A 202 20.68 5.49 -31.03
N MET A 203 20.20 6.49 -30.30
CA MET A 203 18.77 6.78 -30.11
C MET A 203 18.13 7.44 -31.35
N SER A 204 18.45 6.92 -32.54
CA SER A 204 18.02 7.44 -33.84
C SER A 204 16.56 7.09 -34.17
N SER A 205 15.99 6.08 -33.52
CA SER A 205 14.57 5.75 -33.65
C SER A 205 13.93 5.41 -32.30
N PRO A 206 12.66 5.79 -32.07
CA PRO A 206 11.91 5.38 -30.86
C PRO A 206 11.84 3.86 -30.69
N LEU A 207 11.86 3.11 -31.79
CA LEU A 207 11.78 1.65 -31.77
C LEU A 207 13.06 1.03 -31.18
N LEU A 208 14.24 1.60 -31.50
CA LEU A 208 15.51 1.19 -30.92
C LEU A 208 15.57 1.52 -29.42
N ALA A 209 15.03 2.67 -29.01
CA ALA A 209 14.94 3.05 -27.61
C ALA A 209 14.08 2.06 -26.79
N VAL A 210 12.92 1.69 -27.33
CA VAL A 210 12.04 0.68 -26.71
C VAL A 210 12.72 -0.69 -26.69
N ALA A 211 13.37 -1.11 -27.77
CA ALA A 211 14.08 -2.38 -27.84
C ALA A 211 15.22 -2.44 -26.81
N ALA A 212 16.04 -1.39 -26.69
CA ALA A 212 17.11 -1.30 -25.71
C ALA A 212 16.57 -1.34 -24.27
N TYR A 213 15.46 -0.65 -24.00
CA TYR A 213 14.80 -0.70 -22.70
C TYR A 213 14.26 -2.10 -22.37
N CYS A 214 13.51 -2.71 -23.28
CA CYS A 214 12.93 -4.03 -23.09
C CYS A 214 13.99 -5.12 -22.94
N LEU A 215 15.06 -5.09 -23.75
CA LEU A 215 16.17 -6.04 -23.65
C LEU A 215 17.04 -5.81 -22.42
N GLY A 216 17.18 -4.56 -21.96
CA GLY A 216 17.92 -4.25 -20.74
C GLY A 216 17.19 -4.63 -19.45
N MET A 217 15.85 -4.73 -19.48
CA MET A 217 15.04 -5.16 -18.34
C MET A 217 14.66 -6.66 -18.38
N ALA A 218 14.90 -7.36 -19.49
CA ALA A 218 14.63 -8.79 -19.66
C ALA A 218 15.77 -9.65 -19.12
#